data_AF-A0A2V8IEL7-F1
#
_entry.id   AF-A0A2V8IEL7-F1
#
_cell.length_a   1.000
_cell.length_b   1.000
_cell.length_c   1.000
_cell.angle_alpha   90.00
_cell.angle_beta   90.00
_cell.angle_gamma   90.00
#
_symmetry.space_group_name_H-M   'P 1'
#
loop_
_entity.id
_entity.type
_entity.pdbx_description
1 polymer ?
#
loop_
_entity_poly.entity_id
_entity_poly.type
_entity_poly.pdbx_seq_one_letter_code
_entity_poly.pdbx_strand_id
1 'polypeptide(L)'
;MEVGQMELKQEEAERLREYLLRGGFWHCDDFWGLRQWGQFARQVKKIFPEREIVEIPLTHEIFHTFYDIDQVLQPPNDGLGRYYTYSGGRTRTWEQPDDRDPHVRGVFDDKGRLMILITYNADLGDAWEWMDDPDYPAKFTGYAYRLGMNAIIYAMTH
;
A
#
# COMPACT_ATOMS: atom_id res chain seq x y z
N MET A 1 11.17 -8.42 4.13
CA MET A 1 10.59 -9.48 3.28
C MET A 1 9.40 -8.84 2.61
N GLU A 2 9.47 -8.57 1.31
CA GLU A 2 8.41 -7.90 0.55
C GLU A 2 7.14 -8.77 0.48
N VAL A 3 5.96 -8.15 0.60
CA VAL A 3 4.68 -8.86 0.53
C VAL A 3 4.46 -9.52 -0.84
N GLY A 4 5.11 -9.01 -1.88
CA GLY A 4 5.13 -9.56 -3.24
C GLY A 4 5.83 -10.91 -3.40
N GLN A 5 6.57 -11.36 -2.39
CA GLN A 5 7.25 -12.67 -2.36
C GLN A 5 6.74 -13.59 -1.25
N MET A 6 5.74 -13.12 -0.49
CA MET A 6 5.19 -13.86 0.63
C MET A 6 4.52 -15.15 0.16
N GLU A 7 4.72 -16.23 0.91
CA GLU A 7 4.04 -17.51 0.71
C GLU A 7 3.51 -17.98 2.07
N LEU A 8 2.20 -17.84 2.27
CA LEU A 8 1.53 -18.27 3.50
C LEU A 8 1.24 -19.77 3.43
N LYS A 9 1.54 -20.47 4.53
CA LYS A 9 0.94 -21.78 4.79
C LYS A 9 -0.55 -21.64 5.06
N GLN A 10 -1.29 -22.72 4.90
CA GLN A 10 -2.74 -22.72 5.08
C GLN A 10 -3.11 -22.28 6.51
N GLU A 11 -2.39 -22.76 7.52
CA GLU A 11 -2.64 -22.41 8.92
C GLU A 11 -2.31 -20.94 9.24
N GLU A 12 -1.33 -20.35 8.54
CA GLU A 12 -0.97 -18.93 8.67
C GLU A 12 -2.06 -18.04 8.04
N ALA A 13 -2.56 -18.43 6.86
CA ALA A 13 -3.66 -17.74 6.19
C ALA A 13 -4.95 -17.78 7.03
N GLU A 14 -5.26 -18.92 7.66
CA GLU A 14 -6.43 -19.06 8.54
C GLU A 14 -6.33 -18.18 9.80
N ARG A 15 -5.15 -18.11 10.42
CA ARG A 15 -4.92 -17.23 11.58
C ARG A 15 -5.02 -15.76 11.21
N LEU A 16 -4.45 -15.36 10.07
CA LEU A 16 -4.55 -13.99 9.59
C LEU A 16 -6.00 -13.64 9.23
N ARG A 17 -6.74 -14.57 8.63
CA ARG A 17 -8.18 -14.43 8.39
C ARG A 17 -8.94 -14.18 9.69
N GLU A 18 -8.70 -15.01 10.71
CA GLU A 18 -9.34 -14.84 12.03
C GLU A 18 -9.01 -13.47 12.64
N TYR A 19 -7.74 -13.06 12.62
CA TYR A 19 -7.31 -11.75 13.11
C TYR A 19 -8.07 -10.61 12.43
N LEU A 20 -8.11 -10.61 11.10
CA LEU A 20 -8.78 -9.57 10.31
C LEU A 20 -10.29 -9.53 10.56
N LEU A 21 -10.94 -10.69 10.63
CA LEU A 21 -12.37 -10.78 10.94
C LEU A 21 -12.73 -10.35 12.37
N ARG A 22 -11.77 -10.39 13.31
CA ARG A 22 -11.94 -9.93 14.69
C ARG A 22 -11.65 -8.44 14.89
N GLY A 23 -11.49 -7.68 13.81
CA GLY A 23 -11.19 -6.24 13.87
C GLY A 23 -9.72 -5.92 13.58
N GLY A 24 -8.90 -6.90 13.23
CA GLY A 24 -7.55 -6.66 12.75
C GLY A 24 -7.52 -5.84 11.46
N PHE A 25 -6.38 -5.21 11.21
CA PHE A 25 -6.10 -4.42 10.02
C PHE A 25 -4.70 -4.76 9.50
N TRP A 26 -4.56 -4.90 8.19
CA TRP A 26 -3.27 -5.20 7.55
C TRP A 26 -2.98 -4.21 6.44
N HIS A 27 -1.89 -3.46 6.59
CA HIS A 27 -1.36 -2.59 5.56
C HIS A 27 -0.23 -3.30 4.82
N CYS A 28 -0.37 -3.44 3.50
CA CYS A 28 0.56 -4.11 2.61
C CYS A 28 1.16 -3.09 1.65
N ASP A 29 2.49 -2.95 1.70
CA ASP A 29 3.27 -1.97 0.95
C ASP A 29 4.54 -2.62 0.41
N ASP A 30 5.28 -1.89 -0.45
CA ASP A 30 6.57 -2.30 -1.01
C ASP A 30 6.48 -3.59 -1.86
N PHE A 31 5.78 -3.45 -2.99
CA PHE A 31 5.78 -4.44 -4.06
C PHE A 31 5.30 -3.87 -5.41
N TRP A 32 5.88 -4.40 -6.48
CA TRP A 32 5.93 -3.80 -7.80
C TRP A 32 5.71 -4.83 -8.92
N GLY A 33 4.97 -4.42 -9.96
CA GLY A 33 4.80 -5.18 -11.19
C GLY A 33 3.87 -6.39 -11.07
N LEU A 34 3.53 -6.99 -12.21
CA LEU A 34 2.45 -7.98 -12.30
C LEU A 34 2.81 -9.31 -11.64
N ARG A 35 4.11 -9.66 -11.64
CA ARG A 35 4.58 -10.89 -10.99
C ARG A 35 4.32 -10.85 -9.50
N GLN A 36 4.75 -9.80 -8.81
CA GLN A 36 4.57 -9.67 -7.37
C GLN A 36 3.10 -9.49 -7.02
N TRP A 37 2.35 -8.71 -7.81
CA TRP A 37 0.90 -8.61 -7.68
C TRP A 37 0.22 -9.98 -7.71
N GLY A 38 0.56 -10.82 -8.70
CA GLY A 38 -0.01 -12.16 -8.83
C GLY A 38 0.31 -13.08 -7.65
N GLN A 39 1.53 -13.00 -7.10
CA GLN A 39 1.88 -13.75 -5.89
C GLN A 39 1.06 -13.27 -4.68
N PHE A 40 1.02 -11.96 -4.46
CA PHE A 40 0.30 -11.33 -3.35
C PHE A 40 -1.20 -11.64 -3.41
N ALA A 41 -1.84 -11.44 -4.57
CA ALA A 41 -3.25 -11.73 -4.77
C ALA A 41 -3.58 -13.21 -4.52
N ARG A 42 -2.69 -14.13 -4.88
CA ARG A 42 -2.84 -15.56 -4.56
C ARG A 42 -2.81 -15.81 -3.05
N GLN A 43 -1.94 -15.13 -2.30
CA GLN A 43 -1.92 -15.27 -0.84
C GLN A 43 -3.18 -14.67 -0.20
N VAL A 44 -3.65 -13.50 -0.67
CA VAL A 44 -4.91 -12.91 -0.21
C VAL A 44 -6.09 -13.86 -0.46
N LYS A 45 -6.11 -14.57 -1.60
CA LYS A 45 -7.15 -15.59 -1.88
C LYS A 45 -7.07 -16.80 -0.95
N LYS A 46 -5.92 -17.14 -0.36
CA LYS A 46 -5.87 -18.16 0.71
C LYS A 46 -6.55 -17.67 1.99
N ILE A 47 -6.40 -16.38 2.30
CA ILE A 47 -7.04 -15.75 3.47
C ILE A 47 -8.55 -15.62 3.25
N PHE A 48 -8.95 -15.07 2.09
CA PHE A 48 -10.34 -14.83 1.72
C PHE A 48 -10.64 -15.29 0.29
N PRO A 49 -11.02 -16.57 0.08
CA PRO A 49 -11.34 -17.08 -1.26
C PRO A 49 -12.46 -16.31 -1.97
N GLU A 50 -13.49 -15.93 -1.21
CA GLU A 50 -14.74 -15.32 -1.69
C GLU A 50 -14.70 -13.78 -1.77
N ARG A 51 -13.64 -13.13 -1.29
CA ARG A 51 -13.55 -11.66 -1.30
C ARG A 51 -12.66 -11.18 -2.43
N GLU A 52 -13.05 -10.07 -3.02
CA GLU A 52 -12.29 -9.43 -4.09
C GLU A 52 -11.39 -8.34 -3.53
N ILE A 53 -10.25 -8.15 -4.21
CA ILE A 53 -9.42 -6.97 -4.02
C ILE A 53 -9.93 -5.90 -4.98
N VAL A 54 -10.35 -4.75 -4.44
CA VAL A 54 -10.97 -3.68 -5.23
C VAL A 54 -10.21 -2.38 -5.10
N GLU A 55 -10.30 -1.50 -6.09
CA GLU A 55 -9.83 -0.12 -5.97
C GLU A 55 -10.59 0.61 -4.88
N ILE A 56 -9.87 1.35 -4.03
CA ILE A 56 -10.50 2.23 -3.04
C ILE A 56 -10.71 3.60 -3.69
N PRO A 57 -11.95 4.08 -3.81
CA PRO A 57 -12.20 5.41 -4.36
C PRO A 57 -11.62 6.48 -3.42
N LEU A 58 -11.13 7.60 -3.97
CA LEU A 58 -10.60 8.71 -3.17
C LEU A 58 -11.61 9.26 -2.16
N THR A 59 -12.91 9.09 -2.39
CA THR A 59 -13.97 9.49 -1.43
C THR A 59 -14.06 8.59 -0.19
N HIS A 60 -13.31 7.49 -0.13
CA HIS A 60 -13.31 6.58 1.02
C HIS A 60 -12.65 7.23 2.24
N GLU A 61 -13.17 6.94 3.42
CA GLU A 61 -12.72 7.54 4.69
C GLU A 61 -11.23 7.29 5.01
N ILE A 62 -10.61 6.23 4.47
CA ILE A 62 -9.16 6.00 4.59
C ILE A 62 -8.31 7.17 4.04
N PHE A 63 -8.84 7.95 3.10
CA PHE A 63 -8.16 9.13 2.56
C PHE A 63 -8.50 10.43 3.30
N HIS A 64 -9.40 10.37 4.30
CA HIS A 64 -9.98 11.52 4.98
C HIS A 64 -10.12 11.34 6.51
N THR A 65 -9.49 10.31 7.09
CA THR A 65 -9.65 9.98 8.52
C THR A 65 -8.99 11.02 9.43
N PHE A 66 -7.81 11.53 9.05
CA PHE A 66 -7.09 12.55 9.81
C PHE A 66 -6.52 13.64 8.91
N TYR A 67 -5.90 13.25 7.80
CA TYR A 67 -5.52 14.13 6.71
C TYR A 67 -6.40 13.88 5.49
N ASP A 68 -6.58 14.91 4.68
CA ASP A 68 -7.16 14.80 3.35
C ASP A 68 -6.09 14.43 2.30
N ILE A 69 -6.44 13.44 1.47
CA ILE A 69 -5.63 12.95 0.36
C ILE A 69 -6.51 12.90 -0.89
N ASP A 70 -6.32 13.88 -1.78
CA ASP A 70 -7.13 14.02 -2.99
C ASP A 70 -6.48 13.40 -4.25
N GLN A 71 -5.32 12.75 -4.09
CA GLN A 71 -4.61 12.07 -5.17
C GLN A 71 -3.73 10.94 -4.64
N VAL A 72 -3.67 9.85 -5.39
CA VAL A 72 -2.69 8.77 -5.17
C VAL A 72 -1.37 9.19 -5.79
N LEU A 73 -0.29 9.13 -5.01
CA LEU A 73 1.07 9.29 -5.52
C LEU A 73 1.80 7.94 -5.53
N GLN A 74 2.85 7.86 -6.33
CA GLN A 74 3.78 6.73 -6.40
C GLN A 74 5.11 7.13 -5.76
N PRO A 75 5.26 7.02 -4.42
CA PRO A 75 6.57 7.05 -3.79
C PRO A 75 7.50 6.00 -4.42
N PRO A 76 8.62 6.42 -5.02
CA PRO A 76 9.59 5.52 -5.61
C PRO A 76 10.53 4.94 -4.55
N ASN A 77 11.29 3.90 -4.89
CA ASN A 77 12.44 3.52 -4.06
C ASN A 77 13.48 4.66 -3.96
N ASP A 78 14.41 4.58 -3.00
CA ASP A 78 15.47 5.57 -2.73
C ASP A 78 16.22 5.99 -4.00
N GLY A 79 16.71 5.01 -4.75
CA GLY A 79 17.50 5.27 -5.96
C GLY A 79 16.71 6.07 -7.00
N LEU A 80 15.48 5.66 -7.29
CA LEU A 80 14.59 6.37 -8.20
C LEU A 80 14.13 7.72 -7.63
N GLY A 81 13.94 7.83 -6.30
CA GLY A 81 13.63 9.07 -5.59
C GLY A 81 14.72 10.11 -5.76
N ARG A 82 15.98 9.75 -5.52
CA ARG A 82 17.14 10.63 -5.74
C ARG A 82 17.27 11.03 -7.19
N TYR A 83 17.14 10.08 -8.13
CA TYR A 83 17.13 10.41 -9.55
C TYR A 83 15.95 11.30 -9.94
N TYR A 84 14.80 11.15 -9.29
CA TYR A 84 13.64 12.04 -9.49
C TYR A 84 14.01 13.47 -9.09
N THR A 85 14.65 13.67 -7.93
CA THR A 85 15.14 14.98 -7.48
C THR A 85 16.15 15.58 -8.46
N TYR A 86 17.23 14.87 -8.78
CA TYR A 86 18.30 15.39 -9.64
C TYR A 86 17.88 15.63 -11.09
N SER A 87 16.87 14.90 -11.58
CA SER A 87 16.33 15.10 -12.93
C SER A 87 15.33 16.24 -13.04
N GLY A 88 14.96 16.89 -11.93
CA GLY A 88 13.88 17.88 -11.89
C GLY A 88 12.50 17.24 -12.10
N GLY A 89 12.31 16.02 -11.59
CA GLY A 89 11.05 15.29 -11.61
C GLY A 89 10.71 14.58 -12.91
N ARG A 90 11.71 14.25 -13.72
CA ARG A 90 11.55 13.60 -15.05
C ARG A 90 11.80 12.10 -15.03
N THR A 91 12.46 11.59 -13.99
CA THR A 91 12.66 10.15 -13.81
C THR A 91 11.33 9.46 -13.51
N ARG A 92 11.21 8.22 -13.98
CA ARG A 92 10.11 7.33 -13.60
C ARG A 92 10.08 7.10 -12.09
N THR A 93 8.92 6.74 -11.57
CA THR A 93 8.72 6.37 -10.17
C THR A 93 8.36 4.90 -9.97
N TRP A 94 8.10 4.18 -11.05
CA TRP A 94 7.83 2.74 -11.05
C TRP A 94 9.12 1.94 -11.24
N GLU A 95 9.18 0.75 -10.63
CA GLU A 95 10.31 -0.16 -10.79
C GLU A 95 10.18 -1.08 -12.00
N GLN A 96 9.00 -1.68 -12.15
CA GLN A 96 8.72 -2.71 -13.16
C GLN A 96 7.97 -2.10 -14.35
N PRO A 97 8.40 -2.38 -15.60
CA PRO A 97 7.80 -1.76 -16.78
C PRO A 97 6.47 -2.36 -17.23
N ASP A 98 6.09 -3.50 -16.64
CA ASP A 98 4.89 -4.29 -16.97
C ASP A 98 3.61 -3.76 -16.32
N ASP A 99 3.73 -3.02 -15.22
CA ASP A 99 2.67 -2.21 -14.62
C ASP A 99 3.29 -0.98 -13.95
N ARG A 100 2.79 0.20 -14.30
CA ARG A 100 3.45 1.49 -14.00
C ARG A 100 2.64 2.39 -13.09
N ASP A 101 1.35 2.13 -12.98
CA ASP A 101 0.44 3.01 -12.26
C ASP A 101 0.38 2.59 -10.78
N PRO A 102 0.41 3.55 -9.83
CA PRO A 102 0.19 3.25 -8.42
C PRO A 102 -1.30 2.96 -8.17
N HIS A 103 -1.58 2.04 -7.25
CA HIS A 103 -2.94 1.69 -6.86
C HIS A 103 -3.07 1.60 -5.35
N VAL A 104 -4.20 2.08 -4.83
CA VAL A 104 -4.58 1.89 -3.44
C VAL A 104 -5.84 1.03 -3.41
N ARG A 105 -5.66 -0.23 -3.01
CA ARG A 105 -6.69 -1.27 -3.07
C ARG A 105 -7.07 -1.76 -1.68
N GLY A 106 -8.23 -2.38 -1.61
CA GLY A 106 -8.83 -2.83 -0.36
C GLY A 106 -9.45 -4.21 -0.43
N VAL A 107 -9.46 -4.89 0.72
CA VAL A 107 -10.38 -6.02 0.99
C VAL A 107 -11.28 -5.62 2.14
N PHE A 108 -12.59 -5.71 1.92
CA PHE A 108 -13.62 -5.25 2.86
C PHE A 108 -14.34 -6.40 3.55
N ASP A 109 -14.81 -6.17 4.78
CA ASP A 109 -15.71 -7.10 5.47
C ASP A 109 -17.17 -6.91 5.05
N ASP A 110 -18.06 -7.74 5.59
CA ASP A 110 -19.48 -7.76 5.21
C ASP A 110 -20.24 -6.50 5.66
N LYS A 111 -19.62 -5.67 6.52
CA LYS A 111 -20.15 -4.40 6.99
C LYS A 111 -19.54 -3.20 6.24
N GLY A 112 -18.65 -3.46 5.28
CA GLY A 112 -17.96 -2.42 4.51
C GLY A 112 -16.74 -1.83 5.21
N ARG A 113 -16.25 -2.42 6.31
CA ARG A 113 -15.00 -1.97 6.94
C ARG A 113 -13.80 -2.50 6.16
N LEU A 114 -12.80 -1.65 5.93
CA LEU A 114 -11.56 -2.03 5.28
C LEU A 114 -10.70 -2.90 6.21
N MET A 115 -10.39 -4.13 5.78
CA MET A 115 -9.54 -5.06 6.54
C MET A 115 -8.10 -5.06 6.07
N ILE A 116 -7.88 -5.01 4.75
CA ILE A 116 -6.55 -5.03 4.15
C ILE A 116 -6.43 -3.79 3.28
N LEU A 117 -5.50 -2.89 3.63
CA LEU A 117 -5.09 -1.76 2.80
C LEU A 117 -3.86 -2.17 1.99
N ILE A 118 -3.90 -1.93 0.69
CA ILE A 118 -2.88 -2.40 -0.25
C ILE A 118 -2.38 -1.20 -1.05
N THR A 119 -1.11 -0.84 -0.86
CA THR A 119 -0.41 0.19 -1.63
C THR A 119 0.47 -0.51 -2.66
N TYR A 120 -0.07 -0.67 -3.86
CA TYR A 120 0.58 -1.41 -4.94
C TYR A 120 1.30 -0.46 -5.90
N ASN A 121 2.46 -0.89 -6.42
CA ASN A 121 3.35 -0.09 -7.25
C ASN A 121 3.74 1.21 -6.55
N ALA A 122 4.10 1.11 -5.28
CA ALA A 122 4.60 2.18 -4.44
C ALA A 122 5.45 1.58 -3.31
N ASP A 123 6.31 2.41 -2.73
CA ASP A 123 7.06 2.10 -1.52
C ASP A 123 6.93 3.29 -0.55
N LEU A 124 5.93 3.22 0.32
CA LEU A 124 5.74 4.23 1.37
C LEU A 124 6.84 4.13 2.43
N GLY A 125 7.39 2.93 2.64
CA GLY A 125 8.48 2.65 3.55
C GLY A 125 9.71 3.50 3.25
N ASP A 126 10.22 3.46 2.02
CA ASP A 126 11.35 4.29 1.60
C ASP A 126 11.07 5.79 1.80
N ALA A 127 9.85 6.23 1.50
CA ALA A 127 9.48 7.62 1.74
C ALA A 127 9.43 8.02 3.23
N TRP A 128 9.28 7.06 4.15
CA TRP A 128 9.43 7.30 5.59
C TRP A 128 10.89 7.25 6.04
N GLU A 129 11.67 6.31 5.52
CA GLU A 129 13.09 6.14 5.84
C GLU A 129 13.91 7.39 5.47
N TRP A 130 13.56 8.04 4.35
CA TRP A 130 14.30 9.18 3.79
C TRP A 130 13.60 10.53 4.01
N MET A 131 12.71 10.63 5.00
CA MET A 131 11.92 11.86 5.23
C MET A 131 12.76 13.08 5.61
N ASP A 132 13.93 12.87 6.22
CA ASP A 132 14.89 13.91 6.61
C ASP A 132 15.99 14.16 5.58
N ASP A 133 16.04 13.39 4.49
CA ASP A 133 17.02 13.54 3.42
C ASP A 133 16.53 14.53 2.35
N PRO A 134 17.24 15.65 2.11
CA PRO A 134 16.84 16.63 1.10
C PRO A 134 16.90 16.11 -0.34
N ASP A 135 17.60 15.01 -0.59
CA ASP A 135 17.71 14.41 -1.92
C ASP A 135 16.53 13.48 -2.24
N TYR A 136 15.71 13.11 -1.25
CA TYR A 136 14.47 12.37 -1.48
C TYR A 136 13.26 13.34 -1.61
N PRO A 137 12.37 13.20 -2.61
CA PRO A 137 11.35 14.22 -2.88
C PRO A 137 10.31 14.36 -1.75
N ALA A 138 10.29 15.52 -1.08
CA ALA A 138 9.38 15.82 0.05
C ALA A 138 7.88 15.61 -0.24
N LYS A 139 7.45 15.69 -1.51
CA LYS A 139 6.05 15.42 -1.87
C LYS A 139 5.66 13.95 -1.63
N PHE A 140 6.59 13.02 -1.81
CA PHE A 140 6.34 11.59 -1.61
C PHE A 140 6.37 11.25 -0.13
N THR A 141 7.31 11.82 0.62
CA THR A 141 7.40 11.64 2.08
C THR A 141 6.18 12.24 2.78
N GLY A 142 5.73 13.42 2.36
CA GLY A 142 4.49 14.04 2.85
C GLY A 142 3.24 13.21 2.55
N TYR A 143 3.14 12.62 1.35
CA TYR A 143 2.04 11.72 1.00
C TYR A 143 2.06 10.43 1.82
N ALA A 144 3.22 9.76 1.87
CA ALA A 144 3.40 8.51 2.62
C ALA A 144 3.08 8.72 4.10
N TYR A 145 3.52 9.83 4.70
CA TYR A 145 3.21 10.18 6.08
C TYR A 145 1.69 10.33 6.31
N ARG A 146 1.00 11.06 5.43
CA ARG A 146 -0.45 11.28 5.55
C ARG A 146 -1.23 9.97 5.42
N LEU A 147 -0.92 9.16 4.41
CA LEU A 147 -1.59 7.88 4.20
C LEU A 147 -1.31 6.91 5.35
N GLY A 148 -0.07 6.85 5.83
CA GLY A 148 0.31 6.06 7.00
C GLY A 148 -0.45 6.47 8.27
N MET A 149 -0.54 7.77 8.54
CA MET A 149 -1.31 8.29 9.69
C MET A 149 -2.80 8.00 9.59
N ASN A 150 -3.38 8.19 8.40
CA ASN A 150 -4.77 7.81 8.18
C ASN A 150 -4.99 6.31 8.40
N ALA A 151 -4.10 5.45 7.88
CA ALA A 151 -4.21 4.00 8.05
C ALA A 151 -4.15 3.57 9.53
N ILE A 152 -3.23 4.16 10.31
CA ILE A 152 -3.11 3.90 11.75
C ILE A 152 -4.39 4.33 12.48
N ILE A 153 -4.87 5.54 12.24
CA ILE A 153 -6.07 6.05 12.92
C ILE A 153 -7.30 5.26 12.51
N TYR A 154 -7.43 4.96 11.22
CA TYR A 154 -8.51 4.12 10.68
C TYR A 154 -8.58 2.78 11.40
N ALA A 155 -7.45 2.07 11.46
CA ALA A 155 -7.32 0.77 12.11
C ALA A 155 -7.68 0.77 13.61
N MET A 156 -7.62 1.93 14.27
CA MET A 156 -7.95 2.07 15.69
C MET A 156 -9.38 2.57 15.94
N THR A 157 -10.11 3.01 14.90
CA THR A 157 -11.38 3.72 15.06
C THR A 157 -12.57 3.07 14.35
N HIS A 158 -12.32 2.07 13.48
CA HIS A 158 -13.33 1.36 12.70
C HIS A 158 -13.23 -0.16 12.91
#